data_AF-A0A376TXS1-F1
#
_entry.id   AF-A0A376TXS1-F1
#
_cell.length_a   1.000
_cell.length_b   1.000
_cell.length_c   1.000
_cell.angle_alpha   90.00
_cell.angle_beta   90.00
_cell.angle_gamma   90.00
#
_symmetry.space_group_name_H-M   'P 1'
#
loop_
_entity.id
_entity.type
_entity.pdbx_description
1 polymer ?
#
loop_
_entity_poly.entity_id
_entity_poly.type
_entity_poly.pdbx_seq_one_letter_code
_entity_poly.pdbx_strand_id
1 'polypeptide(L)'
;MVNSNAMSFLAQKGTPHNIVFVDPPFRRGLLEETINLLEDNGWLADEALIYVESEVENGLPTVPANWSLHREKSGGSGGLSAVSTRSTRRK
;
A
#
# COMPACT_ATOMS: atom_id res chain seq x y z
N MET A 1 7.58 22.51 -0.25
CA MET A 1 7.66 21.35 -1.17
C MET A 1 8.37 20.24 -0.42
N VAL A 2 7.66 19.22 0.04
CA VAL A 2 8.31 18.06 0.66
C VAL A 2 8.69 17.12 -0.48
N ASN A 3 9.95 17.20 -0.92
CA ASN A 3 10.57 16.18 -1.77
C ASN A 3 11.27 15.17 -0.86
N SER A 4 10.52 14.62 0.10
CA SER A 4 11.03 13.57 0.97
C SER A 4 10.62 12.26 0.35
N ASN A 5 11.61 11.41 0.13
CA ASN A 5 11.42 10.02 -0.24
C ASN A 5 10.34 9.42 0.68
N ALA A 6 9.24 8.92 0.08
CA ALA A 6 8.11 8.34 0.81
C ALA A 6 8.57 7.29 1.83
N MET A 7 9.64 6.56 1.50
CA MET A 7 10.26 5.57 2.38
C MET A 7 10.81 6.18 3.66
N SER A 8 11.54 7.28 3.56
CA SER A 8 12.08 7.98 4.74
C SER A 8 10.96 8.57 5.60
N PHE A 9 9.85 8.98 4.99
CA PHE A 9 8.69 9.48 5.73
C PHE A 9 7.91 8.35 6.42
N LEU A 10 7.82 7.18 5.78
CA LEU A 10 7.11 6.03 6.33
C LEU A 10 7.93 5.25 7.35
N ALA A 11 9.26 5.38 7.35
CA ALA A 11 10.20 4.75 8.31
C ALA A 11 10.16 5.34 9.74
N GLN A 12 9.11 6.09 10.09
CA GLN A 12 8.85 6.60 11.43
C GLN A 12 7.48 6.15 11.89
N LYS A 13 7.23 6.23 13.20
CA LYS A 13 5.91 5.91 13.78
C LYS A 13 4.82 6.78 13.16
N GLY A 14 3.88 6.12 12.49
CA GLY A 14 2.79 6.75 11.79
C GLY A 14 1.61 7.12 12.68
N THR A 15 0.73 7.93 12.10
CA THR A 15 -0.65 8.07 12.58
C THR A 15 -1.53 7.15 11.73
N PRO A 16 -2.48 6.40 12.33
CA PRO A 16 -3.37 5.53 11.56
C PRO A 16 -4.27 6.34 10.61
N HIS A 17 -4.33 5.91 9.35
CA HIS A 17 -5.22 6.45 8.33
C HIS A 17 -6.20 5.38 7.86
N ASN A 18 -7.43 5.81 7.55
CA ASN A 18 -8.46 4.93 6.99
C ASN A 18 -8.33 4.73 5.47
N ILE A 19 -7.73 5.68 4.77
CA ILE A 19 -7.55 5.61 3.30
C ILE A 19 -6.13 6.05 2.98
N VAL A 20 -5.38 5.20 2.28
CA VAL A 20 -4.00 5.44 1.84
C VAL A 20 -3.92 5.24 0.33
N PHE A 21 -3.30 6.18 -0.37
CA PHE A 21 -3.05 6.09 -1.81
C PHE A 21 -1.56 5.88 -2.04
N VAL A 22 -1.21 4.83 -2.78
CA VAL A 22 0.16 4.41 -3.07
C VAL A 22 0.34 4.37 -4.59
N ASP A 23 1.06 5.37 -5.12
CA ASP A 23 1.44 5.46 -6.53
C ASP A 23 2.97 5.60 -6.62
N PRO A 24 3.71 4.47 -6.67
CA PRO A 24 5.16 4.50 -6.69
C PRO A 24 5.69 4.81 -8.10
N PRO A 25 6.57 5.82 -8.26
CA PRO A 25 7.11 6.20 -9.58
C PRO A 25 8.02 5.13 -10.21
N PHE A 26 8.50 4.15 -9.43
CA PHE A 26 9.33 3.04 -9.93
C PHE A 26 8.76 1.69 -9.45
N ARG A 27 8.25 0.94 -10.42
CA ARG A 27 7.34 -0.21 -10.25
C ARG A 27 7.95 -1.52 -9.71
N ARG A 28 9.16 -1.51 -9.14
CA ARG A 28 9.80 -2.74 -8.63
C ARG A 28 10.47 -2.49 -7.28
N GLY A 29 10.09 -3.27 -6.27
CA GLY A 29 10.64 -3.22 -4.90
C GLY A 29 10.01 -2.15 -4.00
N LEU A 30 9.75 -0.95 -4.51
CA LEU A 30 9.23 0.16 -3.69
C LEU A 30 7.83 -0.11 -3.14
N LEU A 31 6.98 -0.80 -3.89
CA LEU A 31 5.61 -1.08 -3.45
C LEU A 31 5.59 -2.03 -2.25
N GLU A 32 6.35 -3.13 -2.31
CA GLU A 32 6.46 -4.08 -1.21
C GLU A 32 7.06 -3.42 0.03
N GLU A 33 8.12 -2.62 -0.14
CA GLU A 33 8.76 -1.91 0.96
C GLU A 33 7.82 -0.84 1.57
N THR A 34 7.04 -0.14 0.73
CA THR A 34 6.01 0.81 1.18
C THR A 34 4.93 0.11 2.00
N ILE A 35 4.44 -1.03 1.52
CA ILE A 35 3.42 -1.84 2.19
C ILE A 35 3.92 -2.31 3.56
N ASN A 36 5.15 -2.81 3.64
CA ASN A 36 5.76 -3.25 4.89
C ASN A 36 5.88 -2.09 5.88
N LEU A 37 6.38 -0.92 5.44
CA LEU A 37 6.49 0.26 6.31
C LEU A 37 5.12 0.76 6.81
N LEU A 38 4.08 0.71 5.96
CA LEU A 38 2.73 1.12 6.35
C LEU A 38 2.17 0.24 7.48
N GLU A 39 2.35 -1.07 7.37
CA GLU A 39 1.90 -2.04 8.37
C GLU A 39 2.73 -1.94 9.66
N ASP A 40 4.06 -2.03 9.54
CA ASP A 40 4.98 -2.13 10.68
C ASP A 40 5.00 -0.85 11.52
N ASN A 41 4.92 0.31 10.87
CA ASN A 41 5.01 1.59 11.57
C ASN A 41 3.65 2.17 11.99
N GLY A 42 2.55 1.42 11.79
CA GLY A 42 1.23 1.79 12.27
C GLY A 42 0.58 2.96 11.55
N TRP A 43 0.83 3.07 10.24
CA TRP A 43 0.15 4.05 9.38
C TRP A 43 -1.28 3.65 9.03
N LEU A 44 -1.65 2.39 9.29
CA LEU A 44 -2.93 1.83 8.90
C LEU A 44 -3.85 1.68 10.13
N ALA A 45 -5.09 2.14 9.96
CA ALA A 45 -6.18 1.80 10.86
C ALA A 45 -6.62 0.34 10.67
N ASP A 46 -7.41 -0.20 11.61
CA ASP A 46 -7.86 -1.60 11.60
C ASP A 46 -8.64 -1.98 10.32
N GLU A 47 -9.39 -1.02 9.75
CA GLU A 47 -10.16 -1.16 8.50
C GLU A 47 -9.67 -0.16 7.45
N ALA A 48 -8.35 -0.09 7.24
CA ALA A 48 -7.78 0.82 6.24
C ALA A 48 -7.98 0.30 4.80
N LEU A 49 -8.27 1.23 3.90
CA LEU A 49 -8.32 1.01 2.46
C LEU A 49 -7.03 1.51 1.83
N ILE A 50 -6.35 0.66 1.06
CA ILE A 50 -5.11 1.01 0.38
C ILE A 50 -5.31 0.90 -1.13
N TYR A 51 -5.25 2.03 -1.78
CA TYR A 51 -5.35 2.09 -3.22
C TYR A 51 -3.95 2.09 -3.82
N VAL A 52 -3.65 1.10 -4.66
CA VAL A 52 -2.34 0.95 -5.29
C VAL A 52 -2.48 1.07 -6.80
N GLU A 53 -1.71 1.97 -7.42
CA GLU A 53 -1.58 2.01 -8.87
C GLU A 53 -0.35 1.19 -9.30
N SER A 54 -0.55 0.16 -10.12
CA SER A 54 0.54 -0.72 -10.59
C SER A 54 0.18 -1.38 -11.92
N GLU A 55 1.09 -1.33 -12.91
CA GLU A 55 0.88 -2.04 -14.18
C GLU A 55 0.76 -3.57 -13.98
N VAL A 56 -0.28 -4.16 -14.57
CA VAL A 56 -0.65 -5.58 -14.45
C VAL A 56 0.45 -6.53 -14.95
N GLU A 57 1.38 -6.04 -15.78
CA GLU A 57 2.44 -6.87 -16.39
C GLU A 57 3.34 -7.59 -15.37
N ASN A 58 3.42 -7.10 -14.12
CA ASN A 58 4.31 -7.63 -13.11
C ASN A 58 3.62 -8.48 -12.02
N GLY A 59 2.32 -8.75 -12.16
CA GLY A 59 1.53 -9.54 -11.20
C GLY A 59 1.10 -8.75 -9.97
N LEU A 60 0.26 -9.38 -9.13
CA LEU A 60 -0.19 -8.78 -7.87
C LEU A 60 0.98 -8.60 -6.91
N PRO A 61 1.09 -7.45 -6.21
CA PRO A 61 2.12 -7.26 -5.19
C PRO A 61 1.94 -8.28 -4.07
N THR A 62 3.06 -8.72 -3.49
CA THR A 62 3.04 -9.50 -2.25
C THR A 62 2.53 -8.59 -1.13
N VAL A 63 1.33 -8.89 -0.64
CA VAL A 63 0.70 -8.17 0.47
C VAL A 63 0.73 -9.04 1.74
N PRO A 64 0.82 -8.41 2.93
CA PRO A 64 0.68 -9.11 4.20
C PRO A 64 -0.60 -9.97 4.26
N ALA A 65 -0.56 -11.09 4.98
CA ALA A 65 -1.67 -12.05 5.04
C ALA A 65 -2.97 -11.48 5.65
N ASN A 66 -2.88 -10.37 6.40
CA ASN A 66 -4.02 -9.63 6.95
C ASN A 66 -4.67 -8.67 5.93
N TRP A 67 -4.12 -8.58 4.71
CA TRP A 67 -4.70 -7.79 3.64
C TRP A 67 -5.58 -8.68 2.76
N SER A 68 -6.66 -8.09 2.25
CA SER A 68 -7.61 -8.76 1.37
C SER A 68 -7.83 -7.91 0.13
N LEU A 69 -7.63 -8.51 -1.03
CA LEU A 69 -7.92 -7.83 -2.29
C LEU A 69 -9.41 -7.51 -2.34
N HIS A 70 -9.75 -6.21 -2.39
CA HIS A 70 -11.14 -5.77 -2.41
C HIS A 70 -11.63 -5.56 -3.83
N ARG A 71 -10.81 -4.93 -4.67
CA ARG A 71 -11.18 -4.68 -6.06
C ARG A 71 -9.94 -4.56 -6.94
N GLU A 72 -9.83 -5.44 -7.91
CA GLU A 72 -8.90 -5.27 -9.02
C GLU A 72 -9.63 -4.57 -10.17
N LYS A 73 -9.01 -3.55 -10.76
CA LYS A 73 -9.50 -2.93 -12.00
C LYS A 73 -8.37 -2.83 -13.01
N SER A 74 -8.33 -3.80 -13.91
CA SER A 74 -7.49 -3.75 -15.10
C SER A 74 -8.10 -2.78 -16.13
N GLY A 75 -7.83 -1.48 -15.99
CA GLY A 75 -7.98 -0.50 -17.08
C GLY A 75 -6.80 -0.67 -18.04
N GLY A 76 -7.03 -0.52 -19.36
CA GLY A 76 -5.98 -0.76 -20.37
C GLY A 76 -4.68 0.03 -20.14
N SER A 77 -3.55 -0.47 -20.67
CA SER A 77 -2.17 0.07 -20.59
C SER A 77 -1.61 0.44 -19.20
N GLY A 78 -2.43 0.53 -18.15
CA GLY A 78 -2.07 0.90 -16.78
C GLY A 78 -3.04 0.27 -15.80
N GLY A 79 -2.63 -0.82 -15.17
CA GLY A 79 -3.42 -1.55 -14.18
C GLY A 79 -3.67 -0.74 -12.91
N LEU A 80 -4.88 -0.87 -12.35
CA LEU A 80 -5.24 -0.30 -11.05
C LEU A 80 -5.61 -1.44 -10.11
N SER A 81 -4.97 -1.52 -8.94
CA SER A 81 -5.15 -2.60 -7.97
C SER A 81 -5.53 -2.02 -6.61
N ALA A 82 -6.80 -2.12 -6.20
CA ALA A 82 -7.23 -1.67 -4.88
C ALA A 82 -7.19 -2.83 -3.86
N VAL A 83 -6.38 -2.68 -2.81
CA VAL A 83 -6.24 -3.67 -1.75
C VAL A 83 -6.83 -3.12 -0.45
N SER A 84 -7.76 -3.83 0.17
CA SER A 84 -8.28 -3.44 1.48
C SER A 84 -7.49 -4.18 2.54
N THR A 85 -7.04 -3.49 3.58
CA THR A 85 -6.50 -4.18 4.75
C THR A 85 -7.66 -4.46 5.70
N ARG A 86 -7.64 -5.64 6.32
CA ARG A 86 -8.40 -5.88 7.55
C ARG A 86 -7.33 -6.22 8.57
N SER A 87 -6.68 -5.18 9.09
CA SER A 87 -5.69 -5.37 10.14
C SER A 87 -6.41 -5.81 11.40
N THR A 88 -6.57 -7.13 11.57
CA THR A 88 -6.84 -7.70 12.88
C THR A 88 -5.57 -7.56 13.70
N ARG A 89 -5.28 -6.35 14.19
CA ARG A 89 -4.29 -6.15 15.24
C ARG A 89 -4.76 -6.93 16.45
N ARG A 90 -4.33 -8.19 16.56
CA ARG A 90 -4.37 -8.88 17.83
C ARG A 90 -3.39 -8.13 18.75
N LYS A 91 -3.96 -7.48 19.76
CA LYS A 91 -3.23 -6.98 20.92
C LYS A 91 -2.41 -8.09 21.58
#